data_AF-A0A9E6F822-F1
#
_entry.id   AF-A0A9E6F822-F1
#
_cell.length_a   1.000
_cell.length_b   1.000
_cell.length_c   1.000
_cell.angle_alpha   90.00
_cell.angle_beta   90.00
_cell.angle_gamma   90.00
#
_symmetry.space_group_name_H-M   'P 1'
#
loop_
_entity.id
_entity.type
_entity.pdbx_description
1 polymer ?
#
loop_
_entity_poly.entity_id
_entity_poly.type
_entity_poly.pdbx_seq_one_letter_code
_entity_poly.pdbx_strand_id
1 'polypeptide(L)' 'MENYLPGYALHDLSARWETGLFGLTTNLKADINNLFDENYQVVKSFPMPGRNFRVALTINY' A
#
# COMPACT_ATOMS: atom_id res chain seq x y z
N MET A 1 6.17 6.21 33.60
CA MET A 1 5.81 5.32 32.47
C MET A 1 5.41 6.20 31.29
N GLU A 2 6.35 6.79 30.54
CA GLU A 2 5.99 7.74 29.46
C GLU A 2 6.90 7.59 28.23
N ASN A 3 7.08 6.35 27.78
CA ASN A 3 7.84 6.08 26.55
C ASN A 3 7.12 5.12 25.59
N TYR A 4 5.82 4.87 25.79
CA TYR A 4 5.05 4.03 24.88
C TYR A 4 4.45 4.89 23.76
N LEU A 5 4.70 4.46 22.53
CA LEU A 5 4.07 5.03 21.35
C LEU A 5 2.58 4.65 21.35
N PRO A 6 1.70 5.52 20.84
CA PRO A 6 0.28 5.19 20.70
C PRO A 6 0.12 3.96 19.81
N GLY A 7 -0.82 3.08 20.18
CA GLY A 7 -1.22 1.98 19.32
C GLY A 7 -1.84 2.53 18.03
N TYR A 8 -1.51 1.94 16.89
CA TYR A 8 -1.98 2.33 15.58
C TYR A 8 -2.58 1.13 14.85
N ALA A 9 -3.53 1.38 13.93
CA ALA A 9 -4.16 0.35 13.13
C ALA A 9 -4.08 0.70 11.64
N LEU A 10 -3.23 -0.01 10.90
CA LEU A 10 -3.05 0.22 9.47
C LEU A 10 -3.93 -0.70 8.66
N HIS A 11 -4.46 -0.14 7.58
CA HIS A 11 -5.31 -0.85 6.65
C HIS A 11 -4.76 -0.65 5.26
N ASP A 12 -4.37 -1.74 4.63
CA ASP A 12 -3.81 -1.74 3.28
C ASP A 12 -4.79 -2.44 2.35
N LEU A 13 -4.95 -1.89 1.15
CA LEU A 13 -5.83 -2.44 0.12
C LEU A 13 -5.00 -2.73 -1.12
N SER A 14 -5.03 -3.98 -1.56
CA SER A 14 -4.37 -4.41 -2.80
C SER A 14 -5.39 -5.03 -3.73
N ALA A 15 -5.47 -4.51 -4.95
CA ALA A 15 -6.26 -5.07 -6.04
C ALA A 15 -5.33 -5.47 -7.19
N ARG A 16 -5.57 -6.66 -7.74
CA ARG A 16 -4.83 -7.18 -8.90
C ARG A 16 -5.84 -7.72 -9.89
N TRP A 17 -5.73 -7.26 -11.13
CA TRP A 17 -6.46 -7.76 -12.28
C TRP A 17 -5.49 -8.35 -13.27
N GLU A 18 -5.73 -9.59 -13.66
CA GLU A 18 -4.99 -10.28 -14.69
C GLU A 18 -5.95 -10.63 -15.81
N THR A 19 -5.62 -10.22 -17.03
CA THR A 19 -6.43 -10.47 -18.21
C THR A 19 -5.56 -10.85 -19.39
N GLY A 20 -5.99 -11.89 -20.11
CA GLY A 20 -5.41 -12.29 -21.39
C GLY A 20 -6.20 -11.63 -22.52
N LEU A 21 -5.61 -10.66 -23.20
CA LEU A 21 -6.20 -10.00 -24.37
C LEU A 21 -5.29 -10.21 -25.58
N PHE A 22 -5.82 -10.82 -26.65
CA PHE A 22 -5.12 -11.04 -27.92
C PHE A 22 -3.79 -11.81 -27.82
N GLY A 23 -3.64 -12.72 -26.86
CA GLY A 23 -2.40 -13.47 -26.63
C GLY A 23 -1.38 -12.76 -25.74
N LEU A 24 -1.67 -11.51 -25.34
CA LEU A 24 -0.87 -10.76 -24.38
C LEU A 24 -1.42 -10.97 -22.97
N THR A 25 -0.55 -11.31 -22.02
CA THR A 25 -0.94 -11.38 -20.59
C THR A 25 -0.71 -10.03 -19.96
N THR A 26 -1.81 -9.34 -19.63
CA THR A 26 -1.80 -8.03 -19.00
C THR A 26 -2.13 -8.17 -17.52
N ASN A 27 -1.27 -7.64 -16.66
CA ASN A 27 -1.47 -7.58 -15.22
C ASN A 27 -1.53 -6.12 -14.76
N LEU A 28 -2.66 -5.72 -14.19
CA LEU A 28 -2.83 -4.44 -13.54
C LEU A 28 -2.87 -4.67 -12.02
N LYS A 29 -2.02 -3.97 -11.29
CA LYS A 29 -1.98 -4.00 -9.83
C LYS A 29 -2.13 -2.60 -9.28
N ALA A 30 -3.03 -2.43 -8.33
CA ALA A 30 -3.20 -1.21 -7.55
C ALA A 30 -3.05 -1.57 -6.07
N ASP A 31 -2.08 -0.97 -5.40
CA ASP A 31 -1.87 -1.07 -3.97
C ASP A 31 -2.10 0.30 -3.33
N ILE A 32 -2.84 0.34 -2.24
CA ILE A 32 -3.06 1.50 -1.39
C ILE A 32 -2.57 1.11 -0.01
N ASN A 33 -1.54 1.77 0.48
CA ASN A 33 -1.00 1.57 1.82
C ASN A 33 -1.47 2.73 2.71
N ASN A 34 -1.81 2.40 3.96
CA ASN A 34 -2.38 3.34 4.91
C ASN A 34 -3.66 4.02 4.37
N LEU A 35 -4.68 3.20 4.06
CA LEU A 35 -5.96 3.61 3.46
C LEU A 35 -6.63 4.78 4.20
N PHE A 36 -6.57 4.76 5.53
CA PHE A 36 -7.18 5.77 6.42
C PHE A 36 -6.24 6.93 6.77
N ASP A 37 -5.03 6.96 6.21
CA ASP A 37 -4.02 8.00 6.44
C ASP A 37 -3.65 8.18 7.92
N GLU A 38 -3.55 7.06 8.65
CA GLU A 38 -3.18 7.00 10.06
C GLU A 38 -1.77 7.58 10.23
N ASN A 39 -1.62 8.56 11.11
CA ASN A 39 -0.31 9.14 11.42
C ASN A 39 0.30 8.38 12.61
N TYR A 40 1.22 7.47 12.31
CA TYR A 40 1.83 6.61 13.31
C TYR A 40 3.35 6.69 13.30
N GLN A 41 3.92 6.34 14.44
CA GLN A 41 5.36 6.32 14.67
C GLN A 41 5.72 4.95 15.20
N VAL A 42 6.61 4.24 14.50
CA VAL A 42 7.19 2.97 14.97
C VAL A 42 8.40 3.24 15.86
N VAL A 43 9.14 4.31 15.55
CA VAL A 43 10.28 4.79 16.33
C VAL A 43 9.98 6.22 16.75
N LYS A 44 10.27 6.57 18.01
CA LYS A 44 10.09 7.94 18.51
C LYS A 44 10.80 8.95 17.61
N SER A 45 10.10 10.01 17.24
CA SER A 45 10.61 11.10 16.40
C SER A 45 10.84 10.73 14.92
N PHE A 46 10.39 9.55 14.47
CA PHE A 46 10.39 9.15 13.06
C PHE A 46 8.97 8.81 12.61
N PRO A 47 8.23 9.81 12.07
CA PRO A 47 6.91 9.55 11.51
C PRO A 47 7.04 8.66 10.28
N MET A 48 6.23 7.60 10.24
CA MET A 48 6.14 6.78 9.05
C MET A 48 5.43 7.55 7.93
N PRO A 49 5.72 7.22 6.66
CA PRO A 49 5.00 7.82 5.55
C PRO A 49 3.50 7.58 5.69
N GLY A 50 2.72 8.61 5.38
CA GLY A 50 1.26 8.55 5.35
C GLY A 50 0.75 7.68 4.21
N ARG A 51 -0.42 8.02 3.67
CA ARG A 51 -1.03 7.24 2.59
C ARG A 51 -0.14 7.17 1.34
N ASN A 52 0.10 5.94 0.88
CA ASN A 52 0.84 5.67 -0.35
C ASN A 52 -0.04 4.95 -1.36
N PHE A 53 0.05 5.35 -2.62
CA PHE A 53 -0.63 4.71 -3.74
C PHE A 53 0.42 4.19 -4.71
N ARG A 54 0.32 2.92 -5.07
CA ARG A 54 1.15 2.29 -6.10
C ARG A 54 0.26 1.67 -7.15
N VAL A 55 0.48 2.03 -8.40
CA VAL A 55 -0.16 1.38 -9.55
C VAL A 55 0.94 0.82 -10.43
N ALA A 56 0.80 -0.44 -10.83
CA ALA A 56 1.71 -1.13 -11.72
C ALA A 56 0.91 -1.79 -12.85
N LEU A 57 1.41 -1.65 -14.07
CA LEU A 57 0.89 -2.34 -15.25
C LEU A 57 2.04 -3.17 -15.83
N THR A 58 1.80 -4.45 -16.05
CA THR A 58 2.74 -5.38 -16.66
C THR A 58 2.08 -5.98 -17.90
N ILE A 59 2.78 -5.92 -19.03
CA ILE A 59 2.33 -6.49 -20.29
C ILE A 59 3.36 -7.53 -20.68
N ASN A 60 2.94 -8.78 -20.82
CA ASN A 60 3.77 -9.87 -21.32
C ASN A 60 3.36 -10.17 -22.76
N TYR A 61 4.34 -10.22 -23.67
CA TYR A 61 4.18 -10.42 -25.11
C TYR A 61 4.82 -11.71 -25.60
#